data_AF-A0A7R9HGB3-F1
#
_entry.id   AF-A0A7R9HGB3-F1
#
_cell.length_a   1.000
_cell.length_b   1.000
_cell.length_c   1.000
_cell.angle_alpha   90.00
_cell.angle_beta   90.00
_cell.angle_gamma   90.00
#
_symmetry.space_group_name_H-M   'P 1'
#
loop_
_entity.id
_entity.type
_entity.pdbx_description
1 polymer ?
#
loop_
_entity_poly.entity_id
_entity_poly.type
_entity_poly.pdbx_seq_one_letter_code
_entity_poly.pdbx_strand_id
1 'polypeptide(L)'
;MTEDCKRHFRTKTRDILDRLVRKFGAENISVLVPASDIVMHKRLRNLRKINSKKIKDKEQRKQENFDDDIDEPFIIKSYSKTIDEILAESDDSDLEEDEMFGRPSPSKKKKTKQVNAWIQEDEDNIMDFTDVAASRRITGTN
;
A
#
# COMPACT_ATOMS: atom_id res chain seq x y z
N MET A 1 -18.78 20.67 9.03
CA MET A 1 -19.39 19.32 9.03
C MET A 1 -19.40 18.79 10.45
N THR A 2 -20.47 18.09 10.84
CA THR A 2 -20.47 17.27 12.06
C THR A 2 -19.39 16.19 11.96
N GLU A 3 -18.85 15.73 13.09
CA GLU A 3 -17.76 14.75 13.09
C GLU A 3 -18.15 13.43 12.42
N ASP A 4 -19.39 12.98 12.61
CA ASP A 4 -19.91 11.77 11.96
C ASP A 4 -19.84 11.84 10.43
N CYS A 5 -20.21 13.00 9.85
CA CYS A 5 -20.12 13.22 8.41
C CYS A 5 -18.66 13.25 7.93
N LYS A 6 -17.74 13.86 8.70
CA LYS A 6 -16.31 13.89 8.33
C LYS A 6 -15.71 12.48 8.26
N ARG A 7 -16.11 11.60 9.19
CA ARG A 7 -15.68 10.21 9.22
C ARG A 7 -16.31 9.40 8.07
N HIS A 8 -17.63 9.50 7.90
CA HIS A 8 -18.35 8.75 6.88
C HIS A 8 -17.90 9.11 5.45
N PHE A 9 -17.68 10.40 5.18
CA PHE A 9 -17.27 10.88 3.86
C PHE A 9 -15.76 11.02 3.70
N ARG A 10 -14.95 10.45 4.62
CA ARG A 10 -13.48 10.60 4.62
C ARG A 10 -12.87 10.24 3.27
N THR A 11 -13.17 9.04 2.77
CA THR A 11 -12.63 8.53 1.50
C THR A 11 -13.13 9.34 0.32
N LYS A 12 -14.44 9.61 0.25
CA LYS A 12 -15.01 10.42 -0.85
C LYS A 12 -14.42 11.83 -0.90
N THR A 13 -14.17 12.43 0.26
CA THR A 13 -13.54 13.75 0.37
C THR A 13 -12.10 13.67 -0.14
N ARG A 14 -11.33 12.65 0.26
CA ARG A 14 -9.97 12.41 -0.25
C ARG A 14 -9.96 12.29 -1.78
N ASP A 15 -10.87 11.52 -2.35
CA ASP A 15 -10.92 11.29 -3.81
C ASP A 15 -11.23 12.57 -4.59
N ILE A 16 -12.16 13.38 -4.08
CA ILE A 16 -12.49 14.69 -4.68
C ILE A 16 -11.29 15.63 -4.58
N LEU A 17 -10.64 15.71 -3.41
CA LEU A 17 -9.44 16.53 -3.24
C LEU A 17 -8.30 16.07 -4.17
N ASP A 18 -8.08 14.77 -4.33
CA ASP A 18 -7.05 14.25 -5.24
C ASP A 18 -7.32 14.68 -6.69
N ARG A 19 -8.56 14.60 -7.15
CA ARG A 19 -8.95 15.08 -8.49
C ARG A 19 -8.72 16.57 -8.67
N LEU A 20 -9.05 17.36 -7.66
CA LEU A 20 -8.81 18.80 -7.68
C LEU A 20 -7.31 19.10 -7.71
N VAL A 21 -6.51 18.46 -6.85
CA VAL A 21 -5.05 18.67 -6.78
C VAL A 21 -4.38 18.31 -8.10
N ARG A 22 -4.82 17.25 -8.78
CA ARG A 22 -4.30 16.87 -10.10
C ARG A 22 -4.61 17.88 -11.20
N LYS A 23 -5.74 18.59 -11.10
CA LYS A 23 -6.19 19.56 -12.12
C LYS A 23 -5.66 20.97 -11.88
N PHE A 24 -5.68 21.43 -10.63
CA PHE A 24 -5.42 22.82 -10.27
C PHE A 24 -4.16 23.02 -9.43
N GLY A 25 -3.53 21.94 -8.97
CA GLY A 25 -2.42 21.99 -8.03
C GLY A 25 -2.86 22.18 -6.58
N ALA A 26 -1.99 21.79 -5.63
CA ALA A 26 -2.31 21.81 -4.20
C ALA A 26 -2.33 23.22 -3.60
N GLU A 27 -1.52 24.15 -4.12
CA GLU A 27 -1.41 25.52 -3.59
C GLU A 27 -2.68 26.34 -3.80
N ASN A 28 -3.30 26.21 -4.97
CA ASN A 28 -4.54 26.93 -5.27
C ASN A 28 -5.71 26.45 -4.39
N ILE A 29 -5.72 25.17 -4.04
CA ILE A 29 -6.78 24.58 -3.22
C ILE A 29 -6.56 24.89 -1.74
N SER A 30 -5.30 24.96 -1.28
CA SER A 30 -5.00 25.22 0.13
C SER A 30 -5.48 26.60 0.59
N VAL A 31 -5.46 27.60 -0.28
CA VAL A 31 -5.98 28.96 0.01
C VAL A 31 -7.50 28.99 0.15
N LEU A 32 -8.21 28.06 -0.50
CA LEU A 32 -9.68 27.98 -0.47
C LEU A 32 -10.22 27.20 0.74
N VAL A 33 -9.37 26.44 1.42
CA VAL A 33 -9.76 25.68 2.61
C VAL A 33 -9.67 26.59 3.85
N PRO A 34 -10.72 26.63 4.70
CA PRO A 34 -10.68 27.39 5.94
C PRO A 34 -9.51 26.96 6.84
N ALA A 35 -8.76 27.94 7.37
CA ALA A 35 -7.61 27.69 8.26
C ALA A 35 -7.99 26.95 9.56
N SER A 36 -9.27 26.94 9.93
CA SER A 36 -9.78 26.18 11.08
C SER A 36 -9.71 24.66 10.87
N ASP A 37 -9.68 24.19 9.62
CA ASP A 37 -9.68 22.77 9.30
C ASP A 37 -8.25 22.24 9.08
N ILE A 38 -7.56 22.03 10.21
CA ILE A 38 -6.18 21.52 10.27
C ILE A 38 -6.07 20.15 9.57
N VAL A 39 -7.11 19.30 9.70
CA VAL A 39 -7.13 17.95 9.13
C VAL A 39 -7.11 18.03 7.61
N MET A 40 -7.91 18.92 7.01
CA MET A 40 -7.96 19.11 5.56
C MET A 40 -6.64 19.66 5.01
N HIS A 41 -5.99 20.59 5.71
CA HIS A 41 -4.66 21.07 5.32
C HIS A 41 -3.59 19.97 5.37
N LYS A 42 -3.61 19.10 6.39
CA LYS A 42 -2.70 17.94 6.47
C LYS A 42 -2.92 16.99 5.28
N ARG A 43 -4.17 16.68 4.96
CA ARG A 43 -4.54 15.83 3.80
C ARG A 43 -4.05 16.43 2.48
N LEU A 44 -4.21 17.74 2.27
CA LEU A 44 -3.71 18.41 1.07
C LEU A 44 -2.19 18.29 0.93
N ARG A 45 -1.44 18.45 2.02
CA ARG A 45 0.03 18.28 2.02
C ARG A 45 0.44 16.86 1.64
N ASN A 46 -0.30 15.85 2.10
CA ASN A 46 -0.03 14.45 1.77
C ASN A 46 -0.40 14.14 0.32
N LEU A 47 -1.56 14.61 -0.16
CA LEU A 47 -1.95 14.50 -1.56
C LEU A 47 -0.96 15.18 -2.51
N ARG A 48 -0.36 16.32 -2.11
CA ARG A 48 0.73 16.96 -2.85
C ARG A 48 1.91 16.01 -3.00
N LYS A 49 2.38 15.40 -1.90
CA LYS A 49 3.50 14.43 -1.93
C LYS A 49 3.19 13.22 -2.82
N ILE A 50 2.00 12.64 -2.66
CA ILE A 50 1.56 11.46 -3.41
C ILE A 50 1.50 11.78 -4.91
N ASN A 51 0.89 12.90 -5.29
CA ASN A 51 0.80 13.28 -6.71
C ASN A 51 2.17 13.60 -7.31
N SER A 52 3.06 14.29 -6.57
CA SER A 52 4.42 14.54 -7.03
C SER A 52 5.22 13.24 -7.24
N LYS A 53 5.07 12.24 -6.36
CA LYS A 53 5.66 10.91 -6.57
C LYS A 53 5.09 10.24 -7.83
N LYS A 54 3.76 10.19 -7.96
CA LYS A 54 3.08 9.59 -9.13
C LYS A 54 3.51 10.22 -10.46
N ILE A 55 3.74 11.54 -10.49
CA ILE A 55 4.25 12.22 -11.68
C ILE A 55 5.67 11.75 -11.99
N LYS A 56 6.57 11.75 -10.99
CA LYS A 56 7.94 11.27 -11.16
C LYS A 56 8.02 9.81 -11.59
N ASP A 57 7.24 8.93 -10.97
CA ASP A 57 7.20 7.51 -11.32
C ASP A 57 6.68 7.31 -12.75
N LYS A 58 5.71 8.13 -13.18
CA LYS A 58 5.21 8.11 -14.56
C LYS A 58 6.25 8.63 -15.56
N GLU A 59 7.03 9.64 -15.19
CA GLU A 59 8.15 10.14 -16.01
C GLU A 59 9.26 9.10 -16.12
N GLN A 60 9.66 8.47 -15.02
CA GLN A 60 10.66 7.38 -15.01
C GLN A 60 10.23 6.22 -15.90
N ARG A 61 8.99 5.73 -15.75
CA ARG A 61 8.46 4.66 -16.61
C ARG A 61 8.39 5.06 -18.08
N LYS A 62 8.12 6.33 -18.39
CA LYS A 62 8.16 6.79 -19.78
C LYS A 62 9.58 6.79 -20.33
N GLN A 63 10.55 7.17 -19.52
CA GLN A 63 11.95 7.23 -19.92
C GLN A 63 12.55 5.84 -20.11
N GLU A 64 12.18 4.87 -19.26
CA GLU A 64 12.57 3.45 -19.42
C GLU A 64 11.97 2.84 -20.69
N ASN A 65 10.72 3.15 -21.03
CA ASN A 65 10.09 2.64 -22.27
C ASN A 65 10.58 3.34 -23.56
N PHE A 66 11.32 4.45 -23.47
CA PHE A 66 11.87 5.12 -24.66
C PHE A 66 13.18 4.47 -25.16
N ASP A 67 13.78 3.57 -24.38
CA ASP A 67 15.01 2.85 -24.77
C ASP A 67 14.72 1.50 -25.47
N ASP A 68 13.45 1.05 -25.48
CA ASP A 68 12.98 -0.21 -26.08
C ASP A 68 12.05 0.00 -27.30
N ASP A 69 11.94 1.22 -27.84
CA ASP A 69 11.03 1.53 -28.96
C ASP A 69 11.64 1.18 -30.35
N ILE A 70 12.28 0.02 -30.43
CA ILE A 70 12.48 -0.73 -31.68
C ILE A 70 11.81 -2.10 -31.49
N ASP A 71 10.57 -2.17 -31.97
CA ASP A 71 9.78 -3.37 -32.23
C ASP A 71 9.43 -4.29 -31.05
N GLU A 72 8.30 -4.06 -30.36
CA GLU A 72 7.47 -5.18 -29.88
C GLU A 72 5.97 -4.82 -29.77
N PRO A 73 5.05 -5.73 -30.13
CA PRO A 73 3.63 -5.45 -30.22
C PRO A 73 2.97 -5.31 -28.84
N PHE A 74 1.86 -4.55 -28.83
CA PHE A 74 1.04 -4.16 -27.69
C PHE A 74 0.61 -5.34 -26.77
N ILE A 75 1.45 -5.72 -25.80
CA ILE A 75 1.08 -6.68 -24.74
C ILE A 75 0.41 -5.90 -23.62
N ILE A 76 -0.92 -6.03 -23.52
CA ILE A 76 -1.67 -5.59 -22.33
C ILE A 76 -1.24 -6.48 -21.16
N LYS A 77 -0.26 -6.03 -20.37
CA LYS A 77 0.13 -6.69 -19.12
C LYS A 77 -1.02 -6.59 -18.11
N SER A 78 -1.91 -7.58 -18.10
CA SER A 78 -2.82 -7.85 -17.00
C SER A 78 -2.03 -8.49 -15.84
N TYR A 79 -1.10 -7.75 -15.24
CA TYR A 79 -0.49 -8.20 -13.99
C TYR A 79 -1.50 -7.92 -12.87
N SER A 80 -2.13 -8.97 -12.36
CA SER A 80 -2.83 -8.91 -11.08
C SER A 80 -1.81 -8.50 -10.01
N LYS A 81 -2.09 -7.41 -9.29
CA LYS A 81 -1.23 -6.93 -8.19
C LYS A 81 -0.85 -8.10 -7.27
N THR A 82 0.43 -8.21 -6.95
CA THR A 82 0.90 -9.26 -6.02
C THR A 82 0.41 -8.94 -4.61
N ILE A 83 0.27 -9.96 -3.76
CA ILE A 83 -0.20 -9.79 -2.37
C ILE A 83 0.65 -8.76 -1.62
N ASP A 84 1.97 -8.73 -1.87
CA ASP A 84 2.88 -7.75 -1.26
C ASP A 84 2.60 -6.30 -1.71
N GLU A 85 2.24 -6.09 -2.97
CA GLU A 85 1.88 -4.76 -3.49
C GLU A 85 0.56 -4.27 -2.88
N ILE A 86 -0.41 -5.17 -2.72
CA ILE A 86 -1.70 -4.87 -2.07
C ILE A 86 -1.48 -4.55 -0.58
N LEU A 87 -0.62 -5.31 0.11
CA LEU A 87 -0.28 -5.07 1.51
C LEU A 87 0.43 -3.73 1.71
N ALA A 88 1.34 -3.34 0.82
CA ALA A 88 2.03 -2.04 0.87
C ALA A 88 1.08 -0.86 0.65
N GLU A 89 0.09 -0.99 -0.24
CA GLU A 89 -0.92 0.05 -0.50
C GLU A 89 -1.89 0.23 0.69
N SER A 90 -2.16 -0.83 1.44
CA SER A 90 -3.02 -0.78 2.64
C SER A 90 -2.32 -0.08 3.82
N ASP A 91 -1.04 -0.35 4.07
CA ASP A 91 -0.27 0.21 5.19
C ASP A 91 -0.13 1.75 5.08
N ASP A 92 0.09 2.27 3.87
CA ASP A 92 0.21 3.74 3.63
C ASP A 92 -1.14 4.48 3.79
N SER A 93 -2.26 3.76 3.92
CA SER A 93 -3.60 4.34 4.08
C SER A 93 -4.12 4.36 5.53
N ASP A 94 -3.59 3.48 6.39
CA ASP A 94 -3.99 3.28 7.79
C ASP A 94 -2.99 3.87 8.82
N LEU A 95 -1.77 4.22 8.42
CA LEU A 95 -0.77 4.80 9.33
C LEU A 95 -1.04 6.26 9.77
N GLU A 96 -2.07 6.93 9.25
CA GLU A 96 -2.31 8.35 9.56
C GLU A 96 -3.23 8.63 10.77
N GLU A 97 -3.87 7.62 11.38
CA GLU A 97 -4.80 7.83 12.51
C GLU A 97 -4.44 7.07 13.81
N ASP A 98 -3.55 6.07 13.78
CA ASP A 98 -3.17 5.33 15.00
C ASP A 98 -2.27 6.14 15.97
N GLU A 99 -1.81 7.33 15.57
CA GLU A 99 -1.15 8.28 16.49
C GLU A 99 -2.14 9.16 17.28
N MET A 100 -3.44 9.21 16.93
CA MET A 100 -4.41 10.09 17.59
C MET A 100 -5.24 9.40 18.68
N PHE A 101 -5.35 8.07 18.65
CA PHE A 101 -6.02 7.29 19.68
C PHE A 101 -5.00 6.35 20.30
N GLY A 102 -4.41 6.73 21.44
CA GLY A 102 -3.31 6.05 22.14
C GLY A 102 -3.56 4.58 22.51
N ARG A 103 -3.67 3.71 21.50
CA ARG A 103 -3.58 2.27 21.61
C ARG A 103 -2.10 1.91 21.49
N PRO A 104 -1.60 0.94 22.26
CA PRO A 104 -0.22 0.50 22.09
C PRO A 104 -0.07 -0.03 20.66
N SER A 105 0.78 0.61 19.86
CA SER A 105 1.10 0.13 18.52
C SER A 105 1.48 -1.35 18.63
N PRO A 106 1.01 -2.24 17.75
CA PRO A 106 1.55 -3.58 17.69
C PRO A 106 3.04 -3.42 17.34
N SER A 107 3.88 -3.63 18.35
CA SER A 107 5.33 -3.58 18.24
C SER A 107 5.75 -4.27 16.96
N LYS A 108 6.46 -3.55 16.08
CA LYS A 108 7.08 -4.07 14.86
C LYS A 108 7.69 -5.44 15.17
N LYS A 109 6.97 -6.51 14.82
CA LYS A 109 7.54 -7.86 14.89
C LYS A 109 8.70 -7.83 13.93
N LYS A 110 9.93 -7.83 14.48
CA LYS A 110 11.16 -7.99 13.71
C LYS A 110 10.89 -9.13 12.74
N LYS A 111 11.04 -8.87 11.44
CA LYS A 111 10.96 -9.89 10.40
C LYS A 111 11.94 -10.99 10.80
N THR A 112 11.45 -12.05 11.42
CA THR A 112 12.22 -13.28 11.61
C THR A 112 12.61 -13.69 10.21
N LYS A 113 13.91 -13.82 9.94
CA LYS A 113 14.41 -14.38 8.68
C LYS A 113 13.54 -15.60 8.40
N GLN A 114 12.86 -15.62 7.26
CA GLN A 114 12.13 -16.79 6.80
C GLN A 114 13.19 -17.88 6.67
N VAL A 115 13.28 -18.75 7.67
CA VAL A 115 14.10 -19.95 7.60
C VAL A 115 13.41 -20.78 6.54
N ASN A 116 14.09 -21.05 5.44
CA ASN A 116 13.54 -21.89 4.37
C ASN A 116 13.28 -23.27 4.97
N ALA A 117 12.02 -23.53 5.31
CA ALA A 117 11.57 -24.79 5.88
C ALA A 117 10.75 -25.52 4.83
N TRP A 118 11.03 -26.81 4.64
CA TRP A 118 10.29 -27.68 3.74
C TRP A 118 9.77 -28.90 4.49
N ILE A 119 8.65 -29.43 3.99
CA ILE A 119 8.03 -30.66 4.50
C ILE A 119 8.65 -31.82 3.72
N GLN A 120 9.22 -32.79 4.44
CA GLN A 120 9.75 -34.00 3.84
C GLN A 120 8.67 -35.08 3.79
N GLU A 121 8.26 -35.45 2.57
CA GLU A 121 7.26 -36.50 2.29
C GLU A 121 7.95 -37.86 2.05
N ASP A 122 7.30 -38.95 2.48
CA ASP A 122 7.74 -40.33 2.19
C ASP A 122 6.79 -40.92 1.13
N GLU A 123 7.32 -41.64 0.13
CA GLU A 123 6.50 -42.19 -0.97
C GLU A 123 5.51 -43.28 -0.51
N ASP A 124 5.78 -43.94 0.61
CA ASP A 124 4.99 -45.06 1.11
C ASP A 124 3.83 -44.66 2.04
N ASN A 125 3.74 -43.39 2.47
CA ASN A 125 2.72 -42.94 3.41
C ASN A 125 2.23 -41.52 3.15
N ILE A 126 0.91 -41.35 3.00
CA ILE A 126 0.28 -40.04 2.81
C ILE A 126 0.33 -39.26 4.13
N MET A 127 0.83 -38.03 4.08
CA MET A 127 0.95 -37.19 5.27
C MET A 127 -0.40 -36.61 5.71
N ASP A 128 -0.76 -36.81 6.97
CA ASP A 128 -1.93 -36.19 7.60
C ASP A 128 -1.51 -34.92 8.38
N PHE A 129 -1.94 -33.75 7.90
CA PHE A 129 -1.63 -32.46 8.53
C PHE A 129 -2.40 -32.19 9.82
N THR A 130 -3.38 -33.02 10.16
CA THR A 130 -4.12 -32.93 11.43
C THR A 130 -3.45 -33.71 12.55
N ASP A 131 -2.51 -34.60 12.23
CA ASP A 131 -1.74 -35.38 13.20
C ASP A 131 -0.55 -34.57 13.75
N VAL A 132 -0.25 -34.76 15.04
CA VAL A 132 0.86 -34.14 15.75
C VAL A 132 2.21 -34.53 15.12
N ALA A 133 2.28 -35.71 14.50
CA ALA A 133 3.47 -36.20 13.81
C ALA A 133 3.90 -35.35 12.60
N ALA A 134 2.98 -34.64 11.94
CA ALA A 134 3.30 -33.80 10.78
C ALA A 134 4.24 -32.64 11.14
N SER A 135 4.08 -32.07 12.34
CA SER A 135 4.93 -30.98 12.83
C SER A 135 6.41 -31.37 12.96
N ARG A 136 6.71 -32.67 13.14
CA ARG A 136 8.08 -33.20 13.27
C ARG A 136 8.78 -33.40 11.94
N ARG A 137 8.06 -33.37 10.82
CA ARG A 137 8.58 -33.58 9.46
C ARG A 137 8.99 -32.28 8.76
N ILE A 138 8.99 -31.18 9.50
CA ILE A 138 9.44 -29.86 9.02
C ILE A 138 10.96 -29.79 9.22
N THR A 139 11.70 -29.73 8.11
CA THR A 139 13.16 -29.57 8.12
C THR A 139 13.52 -28.18 7.61
N GLY A 140 14.49 -27.52 8.24
CA GLY A 140 14.96 -26.19 7.80
C GLY A 140 16.48 -26.07 7.89
N THR A 141 17.05 -25.25 7.01
CA THR A 141 18.47 -24.88 7.05
C THR A 141 18.65 -23.59 7.85
N ASN A 142 19.50 -23.61 8.88
CA ASN A 142 19.88 -22.41 9.64
C ASN A 142 20.67 -21.39 8.81
#